data_AF-A0A432SLS0-F1
#
_entry.id   AF-A0A432SLS0-F1
#
_cell.length_a   1.000
_cell.length_b   1.000
_cell.length_c   1.000
_cell.angle_alpha   90.00
_cell.angle_beta   90.00
_cell.angle_gamma   90.00
#
_symmetry.space_group_name_H-M   'P 1'
#
loop_
_entity.id
_entity.type
_entity.pdbx_description
1 polymer ?
#
loop_
_entity_poly.entity_id
_entity_poly.type
_entity_poly.pdbx_seq_one_letter_code
_entity_poly.pdbx_strand_id
1 'polypeptide(L)'
;MFGLVGNVGQIFTDSIGNALYISSDTSENVPIQFVTGQKARVTIQGDGNVGIGTTTPARKLHINGVLRLEPTSEPSDPAEGDIYMDSGTHKLRVYDGSNWHDLW
;
A
#
# COMPACT_ATOMS: atom_id res chain seq x y z
N MET A 1 8.13 16.47 -24.37
CA MET A 1 7.86 15.82 -23.08
C MET A 1 7.49 16.91 -22.09
N PHE A 2 6.25 16.90 -21.56
CA PHE A 2 5.93 17.74 -20.40
C PHE A 2 6.57 17.06 -19.18
N GLY A 3 7.54 17.71 -18.55
CA GLY A 3 8.24 17.21 -17.38
C GLY A 3 8.85 18.37 -16.60
N LEU A 4 8.86 18.27 -15.28
CA LEU A 4 9.72 19.10 -14.46
C LEU A 4 11.08 18.40 -14.39
N VAL A 5 12.12 19.02 -14.96
CA VAL A 5 13.51 18.56 -14.85
C VAL A 5 14.25 19.56 -13.96
N GLY A 6 14.86 19.09 -12.87
CA GLY A 6 15.69 19.89 -11.97
C GLY A 6 15.42 19.62 -10.49
N ASN A 7 16.35 20.05 -9.62
CA ASN A 7 16.36 19.80 -8.16
C ASN A 7 15.20 20.44 -7.36
N VAL A 8 14.17 21.02 -8.00
CA VAL A 8 13.03 21.69 -7.33
C VAL A 8 11.69 21.52 -8.10
N GLY A 9 11.45 20.38 -8.75
CA GLY A 9 10.18 20.13 -9.43
C GLY A 9 9.03 19.83 -8.45
N GLN A 10 8.17 20.79 -8.17
CA GLN A 10 6.91 20.59 -7.45
C GLN A 10 5.71 20.78 -8.39
N ILE A 11 4.75 19.86 -8.36
CA ILE A 11 3.45 19.98 -9.02
C ILE A 11 2.43 20.39 -7.94
N PHE A 12 1.94 21.63 -8.00
CA PHE A 12 0.89 22.14 -7.11
C PHE A 12 -0.49 22.02 -7.78
N THR A 13 -1.51 21.58 -7.04
CA THR A 13 -2.92 21.70 -7.43
C THR A 13 -3.56 22.77 -6.55
N ASP A 14 -3.91 23.93 -7.11
CA ASP A 14 -4.56 25.04 -6.41
C ASP A 14 -6.05 24.74 -6.17
N SER A 15 -6.43 24.41 -4.92
CA SER A 15 -7.66 24.83 -4.22
C SER A 15 -8.15 23.82 -3.14
N ILE A 16 -8.14 24.30 -1.88
CA ILE A 16 -8.79 23.89 -0.60
C ILE A 16 -8.98 22.41 -0.18
N GLY A 17 -8.52 21.40 -0.92
CA GLY A 17 -8.64 19.97 -0.56
C GLY A 17 -7.35 19.12 -0.56
N ASN A 18 -6.19 19.75 -0.77
CA ASN A 18 -4.81 19.26 -0.55
C ASN A 18 -4.43 17.80 -0.94
N ALA A 19 -4.88 17.26 -2.07
CA ALA A 19 -4.33 16.00 -2.60
C ALA A 19 -3.85 16.14 -4.05
N LEU A 20 -2.60 15.74 -4.31
CA LEU A 20 -2.10 15.53 -5.67
C LEU A 20 -2.83 14.34 -6.29
N TYR A 21 -3.62 14.58 -7.34
CA TYR A 21 -4.24 13.51 -8.12
C TYR A 21 -3.27 13.02 -9.19
N ILE A 22 -2.86 11.76 -9.08
CA ILE A 22 -2.19 11.00 -10.15
C ILE A 22 -3.25 10.03 -10.68
N SER A 23 -3.67 10.19 -11.92
CA SER A 23 -4.74 9.38 -12.52
C SER A 23 -4.47 9.12 -14.00
N SER A 24 -4.94 7.97 -14.50
CA SER A 24 -5.15 7.75 -15.93
C SER A 24 -6.59 8.15 -16.28
N ASP A 25 -6.77 9.04 -17.25
CA ASP A 25 -8.09 9.50 -17.71
C ASP A 25 -8.68 8.60 -18.81
N THR A 26 -8.11 7.43 -19.03
CA THR A 26 -8.55 6.44 -20.02
C THR A 26 -9.57 5.47 -19.42
N SER A 27 -10.52 5.01 -20.23
CA SER A 27 -11.41 3.87 -19.87
C SER A 27 -10.67 2.52 -19.84
N GLU A 28 -9.42 2.50 -20.26
CA GLU A 28 -8.53 1.34 -20.24
C GLU A 28 -7.95 1.12 -18.85
N ASN A 29 -7.66 -0.14 -18.50
CA ASN A 29 -7.02 -0.51 -17.25
C ASN A 29 -5.51 -0.17 -17.30
N VAL A 30 -5.20 1.13 -17.20
CA VAL A 30 -3.83 1.64 -17.22
C VAL A 30 -3.34 1.79 -15.77
N PRO A 31 -2.28 1.07 -15.37
CA PRO A 31 -1.79 1.16 -14.01
C PRO A 31 -1.01 2.44 -13.76
N ILE A 32 -1.05 2.91 -12.51
CA ILE A 32 -0.06 3.84 -11.97
C ILE A 32 1.12 3.01 -11.47
N GLN A 33 2.34 3.34 -11.90
CA GLN A 33 3.55 2.61 -11.52
C GLN A 33 4.61 3.53 -10.92
N PHE A 34 5.15 3.12 -9.77
CA PHE A 34 6.36 3.68 -9.20
C PHE A 34 7.54 2.81 -9.58
N VAL A 35 8.52 3.39 -10.29
CA VAL A 35 9.59 2.65 -10.98
C VAL A 35 10.96 3.06 -10.44
N THR A 36 11.80 2.08 -10.12
CA THR A 36 13.23 2.31 -9.82
C THR A 36 14.09 1.28 -10.52
N GLY A 37 15.21 1.73 -11.11
CA GLY A 37 16.09 0.84 -11.88
C GLY A 37 15.37 0.13 -13.03
N GLN A 38 14.48 0.85 -13.72
CA GLN A 38 13.68 0.35 -14.85
C GLN A 38 12.74 -0.82 -14.50
N LYS A 39 12.40 -1.00 -13.23
CA LYS A 39 11.42 -2.01 -12.76
C LYS A 39 10.31 -1.37 -11.95
N ALA A 40 9.06 -1.73 -12.24
CA ALA A 40 7.92 -1.37 -11.41
C ALA A 40 8.09 -2.00 -10.02
N ARG A 41 8.10 -1.15 -8.99
CA ARG A 41 8.22 -1.57 -7.58
C ARG A 41 6.87 -1.61 -6.91
N VAL A 42 6.03 -0.61 -7.20
CA VAL A 42 4.64 -0.56 -6.79
C VAL A 42 3.79 -0.32 -8.03
N THR A 43 2.76 -1.14 -8.20
CA THR A 43 1.78 -1.04 -9.29
C THR A 43 0.41 -0.89 -8.66
N ILE A 44 -0.32 0.15 -9.05
CA ILE A 44 -1.74 0.30 -8.73
C ILE A 44 -2.49 0.10 -10.04
N GLN A 45 -3.23 -1.01 -10.15
CA GLN A 45 -4.06 -1.29 -11.31
C GLN A 45 -5.30 -0.38 -11.32
N GLY A 46 -5.90 -0.18 -12.49
CA GLY A 46 -7.13 0.62 -12.64
C GLY A 46 -8.34 0.04 -11.92
N ASP A 47 -8.31 -1.25 -11.56
CA ASP A 47 -9.30 -1.90 -10.67
C ASP A 47 -9.02 -1.68 -9.16
N GLY A 48 -7.98 -0.89 -8.85
CA GLY A 48 -7.56 -0.53 -7.50
C GLY A 48 -6.71 -1.58 -6.79
N ASN A 49 -6.29 -2.66 -7.45
CA ASN A 49 -5.38 -3.63 -6.84
C ASN A 49 -3.95 -3.08 -6.77
N VAL A 50 -3.31 -3.21 -5.62
CA VAL A 50 -1.94 -2.75 -5.36
C VAL A 50 -0.98 -3.95 -5.33
N GLY A 51 -0.02 -3.96 -6.24
CA GLY A 51 1.08 -4.91 -6.29
C GLY A 51 2.39 -4.30 -5.80
N ILE A 52 3.10 -4.97 -4.88
CA ILE A 52 4.48 -4.65 -4.51
C ILE A 52 5.38 -5.75 -5.06
N GLY A 53 6.32 -5.40 -5.95
CA GLY A 53 7.18 -6.37 -6.65
C GLY A 53 6.48 -7.20 -7.74
N THR A 54 5.25 -6.85 -8.11
CA THR A 54 4.47 -7.47 -9.19
C THR A 54 3.64 -6.42 -9.92
N THR A 55 3.45 -6.61 -11.23
CA THR A 55 2.55 -5.78 -12.06
C THR A 55 1.17 -6.39 -12.24
N THR A 56 0.96 -7.63 -11.81
CA THR A 56 -0.30 -8.38 -11.96
C THR A 56 -0.80 -8.84 -10.58
N PRO A 57 -1.19 -7.90 -9.69
CA PRO A 57 -1.75 -8.26 -8.39
C PRO A 57 -3.02 -9.10 -8.55
N ALA A 58 -3.14 -10.20 -7.78
CA ALA A 58 -4.29 -11.10 -7.84
C ALA A 58 -5.38 -10.76 -6.80
N ARG A 59 -5.10 -9.81 -5.91
CA ARG A 59 -5.94 -9.36 -4.80
C ARG A 59 -5.67 -7.86 -4.57
N LYS A 60 -6.50 -7.22 -3.73
CA LYS A 60 -6.39 -5.79 -3.40
C LYS A 60 -5.00 -5.37 -2.94
N LEU A 61 -4.31 -6.23 -2.19
CA LEU A 61 -2.88 -6.11 -1.91
C LEU A 61 -2.19 -7.42 -2.28
N HIS A 62 -1.15 -7.36 -3.12
CA HIS A 62 -0.30 -8.50 -3.46
C HIS A 62 1.17 -8.11 -3.32
N ILE A 63 1.87 -8.72 -2.36
CA ILE A 63 3.32 -8.57 -2.18
C ILE A 63 4.02 -9.79 -2.76
N ASN A 64 4.80 -9.60 -3.83
CA ASN A 64 5.66 -10.64 -4.38
C ASN A 64 7.00 -10.63 -3.64
N GLY A 65 7.01 -11.20 -2.44
CA GLY A 65 8.14 -11.20 -1.53
C GLY A 65 7.72 -11.38 -0.07
N VAL A 66 8.62 -11.08 0.86
CA VAL A 66 8.38 -11.17 2.30
C VAL A 66 7.75 -9.87 2.82
N LEU A 67 6.68 -9.98 3.61
CA LEU A 67 6.11 -8.89 4.39
C LEU A 67 6.79 -8.86 5.77
N ARG A 68 7.38 -7.73 6.14
CA ARG A 68 7.87 -7.47 7.49
C ARG A 68 6.85 -6.61 8.23
N LEU A 69 6.39 -7.10 9.37
CA LEU A 69 5.57 -6.37 10.33
C LEU A 69 6.43 -6.12 11.57
N GLU A 70 6.60 -4.87 11.96
CA GLU A 70 7.33 -4.55 13.19
C GLU A 70 6.51 -5.01 14.41
N PRO A 71 7.13 -5.66 15.42
CA PRO A 71 6.40 -6.03 16.62
C PRO A 71 5.92 -4.82 17.40
N THR A 72 4.65 -4.81 17.82
CA THR A 72 4.04 -3.75 18.63
C THR A 72 3.34 -4.34 19.85
N SER A 73 3.00 -3.50 20.83
CA SER A 73 2.02 -3.90 21.85
C SER A 73 0.65 -4.13 21.21
N GLU A 74 -0.22 -4.85 21.92
CA GLU A 74 -1.61 -5.05 21.52
C GLU A 74 -2.31 -3.70 21.23
N PRO A 75 -2.91 -3.51 20.04
CA PRO A 75 -3.69 -2.31 19.73
C PRO A 75 -4.85 -2.11 20.71
N SER A 76 -5.02 -0.88 21.20
CA SER A 76 -6.05 -0.55 22.20
C SER A 76 -7.45 -0.33 21.62
N ASP A 77 -7.58 -0.19 20.31
CA ASP A 77 -8.84 0.01 19.59
C ASP A 77 -8.87 -0.85 18.32
N PRO A 78 -8.92 -2.19 18.47
CA PRO A 78 -8.85 -3.10 17.32
C PRO A 78 -10.19 -3.20 16.59
N ALA A 79 -10.14 -3.30 15.27
CA ALA A 79 -11.27 -3.67 14.42
C ALA A 79 -11.17 -5.14 14.00
N GLU A 80 -12.32 -5.78 13.77
CA GLU A 80 -12.37 -7.17 13.28
C GLU A 80 -11.52 -7.31 12.01
N GLY A 81 -10.64 -8.31 12.00
CA GLY A 81 -9.73 -8.58 10.90
C GLY A 81 -8.40 -7.82 10.97
N ASP A 82 -8.18 -6.96 11.98
CA ASP A 82 -6.86 -6.39 12.23
C ASP A 82 -5.84 -7.50 12.52
N ILE A 83 -4.63 -7.33 11.97
CA ILE A 83 -3.51 -8.27 12.10
C ILE A 83 -2.29 -7.50 12.57
N TYR A 84 -1.59 -7.99 13.58
CA TYR A 84 -0.31 -7.42 14.02
C TYR A 84 0.68 -8.49 14.49
N MET A 85 1.95 -8.09 14.63
CA MET A 85 2.98 -8.90 15.29
C MET A 85 3.10 -8.45 16.74
N ASP A 86 2.91 -9.36 17.67
CA ASP A 86 2.97 -9.04 19.09
C ASP A 86 4.41 -8.91 19.60
N SER A 87 4.72 -7.84 20.33
CA SER A 87 6.07 -7.56 20.81
C SER A 87 6.48 -8.39 22.02
N GLY A 88 5.54 -8.95 22.78
CA GLY A 88 5.84 -9.78 23.96
C GLY A 88 5.99 -11.26 23.61
N THR A 89 5.11 -11.77 22.75
CA THR A 89 5.03 -13.18 22.37
C THR A 89 5.68 -13.48 21.02
N HIS A 90 5.96 -12.46 20.20
CA HIS A 90 6.47 -12.57 18.83
C HIS A 90 5.59 -13.38 17.89
N LYS A 91 4.29 -13.48 18.21
CA LYS A 91 3.31 -14.18 17.39
C LYS A 91 2.57 -13.24 16.47
N LEU A 92 2.09 -13.80 15.36
CA LEU A 92 1.12 -13.13 14.50
C LEU A 92 -0.25 -13.32 15.14
N ARG A 93 -0.98 -12.22 15.37
CA ARG A 93 -2.29 -12.25 16.00
C ARG A 93 -3.34 -11.60 15.10
N VAL A 94 -4.57 -12.07 15.17
CA VAL A 94 -5.75 -11.52 14.47
C VAL A 94 -6.88 -11.23 15.45
N TYR A 95 -7.57 -10.11 15.27
CA TYR A 95 -8.72 -9.75 16.08
C TYR A 95 -10.01 -10.25 15.44
N ASP A 96 -10.85 -10.95 16.21
CA ASP A 96 -12.13 -11.51 15.73
C ASP A 96 -13.35 -10.60 15.96
N GLY A 97 -13.12 -9.37 16.38
CA GLY A 97 -14.18 -8.43 16.79
C GLY A 97 -14.43 -8.42 18.30
N SER A 98 -13.87 -9.36 19.06
CA SER A 98 -13.96 -9.42 20.53
C SER A 98 -12.64 -9.70 21.23
N ASN A 99 -11.79 -10.56 20.67
CA ASN A 99 -10.53 -10.99 21.25
C ASN A 99 -9.43 -11.16 20.19
N TRP A 100 -8.19 -11.11 20.65
CA TRP A 100 -7.01 -11.43 19.87
C TRP A 100 -6.67 -12.91 19.92
N HIS A 101 -6.51 -13.51 18.74
CA HIS A 101 -6.12 -14.91 18.57
C HIS A 101 -4.73 -15.04 17.99
N ASP A 102 -3.96 -15.96 18.53
CA ASP A 102 -2.68 -16.37 17.96
C ASP A 102 -2.94 -17.21 16.70
N LEU A 103 -2.19 -16.94 15.62
CA LEU A 103 -2.30 -17.70 14.37
C LEU A 103 -1.30 -18.86 14.27
N TRP A 104 -0.47 -19.07 15.29
CA TRP A 104 0.48 -20.18 15.42
C TRP A 104 1.01 -20.37 16.85
#